data_AF-A0A962ZF45-F1
#
_entry.id   AF-A0A962ZF45-F1
#
_cell.length_a   1.000
_cell.length_b   1.000
_cell.length_c   1.000
_cell.angle_alpha   90.00
_cell.angle_beta   90.00
_cell.angle_gamma   90.00
#
_symmetry.space_group_name_H-M   'P 1'
#
loop_
_entity.id
_entity.type
_entity.pdbx_description
1 polymer ?
#
loop_
_entity_poly.entity_id
_entity_poly.type
_entity_poly.pdbx_seq_one_letter_code
_entity_poly.pdbx_strand_id
1 'polypeptide(L)'
;MRIVIVLLSLLVAACSTSPVVKLYDGADRPTGELLTVRVPVELEILSINDRRIEGASTLFAYSHRDLQLLPGQYRIVAYYKNLFQLNADQHEIIKSDPALFTLNGKAGEVVALAFEKPADVEAAREMAKHFDGWTENLSSGERIASTPSGLILNQGFIGLASTPAPAETASTASVAPEQPAARSSTDSTVTTDVLDALKTNWQQASPEERREFLLWMSQ
;
A
#
# COMPACT_ATOMS: atom_id res chain seq x y z
N MET A 1 -30.05 53.29 -29.62
CA MET A 1 -28.92 52.55 -29.02
C MET A 1 -29.48 51.63 -27.94
N ARG A 2 -29.67 50.34 -28.23
CA ARG A 2 -30.12 49.33 -27.25
C ARG A 2 -29.05 48.26 -27.18
N ILE A 3 -28.37 48.22 -26.05
CA ILE A 3 -27.24 47.36 -25.74
C ILE A 3 -27.75 45.92 -25.63
N VAL A 4 -27.23 45.04 -26.48
CA VAL A 4 -27.42 43.59 -26.38
C VAL A 4 -26.44 43.09 -25.32
N ILE A 5 -26.98 42.60 -24.20
CA ILE A 5 -26.20 41.92 -23.17
C ILE A 5 -26.03 40.47 -23.63
N VAL A 6 -24.82 40.12 -24.07
CA VAL A 6 -24.41 38.73 -24.32
C VAL A 6 -23.85 38.18 -23.01
N LEU A 7 -24.64 37.34 -22.34
CA LEU A 7 -24.21 36.58 -21.16
C LEU A 7 -23.34 35.40 -21.65
N LEU A 8 -22.02 35.52 -21.50
CA LEU A 8 -21.06 34.48 -21.87
C LEU A 8 -20.90 33.50 -20.70
N SER A 9 -21.64 32.39 -20.74
CA SER A 9 -21.54 31.29 -19.77
C SER A 9 -20.25 30.51 -19.99
N LEU A 10 -19.24 30.69 -19.12
CA LEU A 10 -18.06 29.83 -19.06
C LEU A 10 -18.46 28.44 -18.55
N LEU A 11 -18.54 27.45 -19.46
CA LEU A 11 -18.63 26.04 -19.14
C LEU A 11 -17.22 25.53 -18.79
N VAL A 12 -16.91 25.39 -17.51
CA VAL A 12 -15.71 24.67 -17.07
C VAL A 12 -15.97 23.17 -17.25
N ALA A 13 -15.52 22.62 -18.37
CA ALA A 13 -15.45 21.17 -18.55
C ALA A 13 -14.30 20.63 -17.69
N ALA A 14 -14.60 20.27 -16.44
CA ALA A 14 -13.71 19.48 -15.61
C ALA A 14 -13.66 18.06 -16.19
N CYS A 15 -12.74 17.79 -17.11
CA CYS A 15 -12.47 16.43 -17.58
C CYS A 15 -11.95 15.59 -16.42
N SER A 16 -12.80 14.70 -15.90
CA SER A 16 -12.45 13.61 -14.98
C SER A 16 -11.54 12.61 -15.70
N THR A 17 -10.25 12.94 -15.84
CA THR A 17 -9.25 12.03 -16.39
C THR A 17 -8.66 11.17 -15.27
N SER A 18 -8.70 9.85 -15.45
CA SER A 18 -7.96 8.90 -14.61
C SER A 18 -6.47 9.27 -14.57
N PRO A 19 -5.80 9.29 -13.41
CA PRO A 19 -4.42 9.73 -13.35
C PRO A 19 -3.48 8.72 -14.04
N VAL A 20 -2.50 9.26 -14.77
CA VAL A 20 -1.48 8.51 -15.50
C VAL A 20 -0.16 8.62 -14.74
N VAL A 21 0.45 7.49 -14.40
CA VAL A 21 1.73 7.44 -13.68
C VAL A 21 2.81 6.98 -14.65
N LYS A 22 3.78 7.85 -14.92
CA LYS A 22 4.96 7.54 -15.74
C LYS A 22 6.00 6.80 -14.91
N LEU A 23 6.35 5.58 -15.31
CA LEU A 23 7.30 4.71 -14.60
C LEU A 23 8.54 4.37 -15.44
N TYR A 24 8.93 5.29 -16.34
CA TYR A 24 10.11 5.17 -17.17
C TYR A 24 10.90 6.47 -17.24
N ASP A 25 12.21 6.35 -17.44
CA ASP A 25 13.13 7.48 -17.56
C ASP A 25 13.11 8.09 -18.97
N GLY A 26 13.41 9.38 -19.05
CA GLY A 26 13.59 10.13 -20.29
C GLY A 26 12.37 10.95 -20.71
N ALA A 27 12.39 11.44 -21.95
CA ALA A 27 11.33 12.26 -22.53
C ALA A 27 10.01 11.47 -22.65
N ASP A 28 8.88 12.18 -22.74
CA ASP A 28 7.59 11.56 -22.94
C ASP A 28 7.54 10.82 -24.28
N ARG A 29 7.02 9.59 -24.24
CA ARG A 29 6.86 8.72 -25.40
C ARG A 29 5.38 8.63 -25.77
N PRO A 30 5.05 8.44 -27.06
CA PRO A 30 3.67 8.20 -27.46
C PRO A 30 3.15 6.89 -26.85
N THR A 31 1.87 6.85 -26.47
CA THR A 31 1.24 5.69 -25.83
C THR A 31 1.38 4.39 -26.63
N GLY A 32 1.44 4.48 -27.97
CA GLY A 32 1.64 3.33 -28.85
C GLY A 32 3.02 2.65 -28.72
N GLU A 33 4.00 3.32 -28.12
CA GLU A 33 5.33 2.76 -27.82
C GLU A 33 5.45 2.23 -26.38
N LEU A 34 4.41 2.44 -25.57
CA LEU A 34 4.38 2.14 -24.16
C LEU A 34 3.47 0.95 -23.87
N LEU A 35 3.78 0.26 -22.78
CA LEU A 35 2.85 -0.64 -22.13
C LEU A 35 2.02 0.17 -21.14
N THR A 36 0.70 0.01 -21.18
CA THR A 36 -0.20 0.61 -20.18
C THR A 36 -0.74 -0.46 -19.26
N VAL A 37 -0.42 -0.38 -17.96
CA VAL A 37 -1.04 -1.24 -16.95
C VAL A 37 -2.17 -0.48 -16.25
N ARG A 38 -3.40 -0.94 -16.45
CA ARG A 38 -4.59 -0.34 -15.85
C ARG A 38 -4.88 -0.97 -14.50
N VAL A 39 -4.85 -0.17 -13.44
CA VAL A 39 -5.03 -0.62 -12.05
C VAL A 39 -6.32 -0.02 -11.49
N PRO A 40 -7.32 -0.83 -11.10
CA PRO A 40 -8.55 -0.34 -10.52
C PRO A 40 -8.29 0.33 -9.16
N VAL A 41 -9.17 1.25 -8.75
CA VAL A 41 -9.00 2.05 -7.53
C VAL A 41 -8.92 1.21 -6.26
N GLU A 42 -9.55 0.04 -6.26
CA GLU A 42 -9.57 -0.90 -5.14
C GLU A 42 -8.25 -1.68 -4.98
N LEU A 43 -7.33 -1.60 -5.96
CA LEU A 43 -6.01 -2.22 -5.87
C LEU A 43 -4.92 -1.19 -5.56
N GLU A 44 -4.17 -1.43 -4.49
CA GLU A 44 -3.02 -0.63 -4.09
C GLU A 44 -1.73 -1.38 -4.44
N ILE A 45 -0.83 -0.70 -5.16
CA ILE A 45 0.45 -1.28 -5.59
C ILE A 45 1.45 -1.12 -4.45
N LEU A 46 2.01 -2.24 -4.01
CA LEU A 46 3.08 -2.27 -3.01
C LEU A 46 4.46 -2.13 -3.67
N SER A 47 4.69 -2.86 -4.76
CA SER A 47 5.95 -2.82 -5.51
C SER A 47 5.79 -3.23 -6.97
N ILE A 48 6.72 -2.78 -7.80
CA ILE A 48 6.92 -3.24 -9.17
C ILE A 48 8.38 -3.62 -9.32
N ASN A 49 8.66 -4.84 -9.76
CA ASN A 49 10.00 -5.40 -9.87
C ASN A 49 10.81 -5.20 -8.57
N ASP A 50 10.17 -5.53 -7.45
CA ASP A 50 10.74 -5.45 -6.09
C ASP A 50 11.09 -4.01 -5.61
N ARG A 51 10.69 -2.98 -6.37
CA ARG A 51 10.84 -1.56 -6.00
C ARG A 51 9.51 -0.95 -5.59
N ARG A 52 9.51 -0.23 -4.47
CA ARG A 52 8.35 0.57 -4.06
C ARG A 52 8.20 1.76 -5.01
N ILE A 53 6.98 2.02 -5.45
CA ILE A 53 6.67 3.12 -6.34
C ILE A 53 6.08 4.26 -5.52
N GLU A 54 6.78 5.39 -5.45
CA GLU A 54 6.25 6.60 -4.83
C GLU A 54 5.13 7.18 -5.71
N GLY A 55 4.05 7.66 -5.09
CA GLY A 55 2.91 8.22 -5.82
C GLY A 55 1.96 7.20 -6.45
N ALA A 56 2.16 5.89 -6.25
CA ALA A 56 1.23 4.85 -6.71
C ALA A 56 0.01 4.64 -5.78
N SER A 57 -0.19 5.45 -4.74
CA SER A 57 -1.31 5.34 -3.80
C SER A 57 -2.67 5.66 -4.45
N THR A 58 -3.73 5.02 -3.95
CA THR A 58 -5.07 5.03 -4.55
C THR A 58 -5.93 6.25 -4.30
N LEU A 59 -5.43 7.21 -3.53
CA LEU A 59 -6.25 8.29 -2.95
C LEU A 59 -6.90 9.24 -3.97
N PHE A 60 -6.43 9.30 -5.22
CA PHE A 60 -6.87 10.30 -6.20
C PHE A 60 -7.46 9.73 -7.50
N ALA A 61 -7.77 8.42 -7.54
CA ALA A 61 -8.32 7.80 -8.74
C ALA A 61 -9.85 7.63 -8.64
N TYR A 62 -10.59 8.09 -9.65
CA TYR A 62 -12.05 7.94 -9.68
C TYR A 62 -12.53 6.53 -10.09
N SER A 63 -11.73 5.78 -10.83
CA SER A 63 -12.08 4.40 -11.24
C SER A 63 -10.86 3.50 -11.40
N HIS A 64 -9.84 4.00 -12.09
CA HIS A 64 -8.59 3.30 -12.34
C HIS A 64 -7.43 4.29 -12.47
N ARG A 65 -6.21 3.77 -12.49
CA ARG A 65 -4.99 4.48 -12.87
C ARG A 65 -4.28 3.73 -13.96
N ASP A 66 -3.68 4.47 -14.87
CA ASP A 66 -2.90 3.91 -15.96
C ASP A 66 -1.41 4.11 -15.64
N LEU A 67 -0.69 3.01 -15.46
CA LEU A 67 0.77 3.03 -15.30
C LEU A 67 1.40 2.89 -16.68
N GLN A 68 2.18 3.89 -17.08
CA GLN A 68 2.93 3.84 -18.33
C GLN A 68 4.33 3.28 -18.07
N LEU A 69 4.61 2.18 -18.73
CA LEU A 69 5.83 1.38 -18.61
C LEU A 69 6.43 1.18 -19.99
N LEU A 70 7.72 0.85 -20.04
CA LEU A 70 8.32 0.34 -21.27
C LEU A 70 7.83 -1.09 -21.53
N PRO A 71 7.83 -1.57 -22.78
CA PRO A 71 7.58 -2.98 -23.08
C PRO A 71 8.56 -3.89 -22.32
N GLY A 72 8.06 -4.98 -21.74
CA GLY A 72 8.87 -5.91 -20.97
C GLY A 72 8.09 -6.77 -19.97
N GLN A 73 8.85 -7.48 -19.14
CA GLN A 73 8.32 -8.33 -18.08
C GLN A 73 8.23 -7.57 -16.76
N TYR A 74 7.10 -7.74 -16.08
CA TYR A 74 6.83 -7.07 -14.81
C TYR A 74 6.28 -8.02 -13.76
N ARG A 75 6.75 -7.83 -12.53
CA ARG A 75 6.24 -8.43 -11.30
C ARG A 75 5.61 -7.31 -10.48
N ILE A 76 4.30 -7.28 -10.42
CA ILE A 76 3.54 -6.25 -9.70
C ILE A 76 2.94 -6.89 -8.46
N VAL A 77 3.32 -6.40 -7.28
CA VAL A 77 2.72 -6.82 -6.02
C VAL A 77 1.65 -5.79 -5.66
N ALA A 78 0.40 -6.24 -5.54
CA ALA A 78 -0.73 -5.39 -5.20
C ALA A 78 -1.68 -6.09 -4.24
N TYR A 79 -2.43 -5.31 -3.47
CA TYR A 79 -3.43 -5.82 -2.54
C TYR A 79 -4.75 -5.08 -2.68
N TYR A 80 -5.84 -5.75 -2.32
CA TYR A 80 -7.15 -5.14 -2.25
C TYR A 80 -7.25 -4.20 -1.05
N LYS A 81 -7.82 -3.02 -1.26
CA LYS A 81 -8.15 -2.07 -0.21
C LYS A 81 -9.41 -1.30 -0.59
N ASN A 82 -10.41 -1.34 0.26
CA ASN A 82 -11.60 -0.53 0.09
C ASN A 82 -12.14 -0.02 1.43
N LEU A 83 -12.85 1.11 1.36
CA LEU A 83 -13.55 1.70 2.50
C LEU A 83 -15.06 1.47 2.31
N PHE A 84 -15.66 0.84 3.30
CA PHE A 84 -17.10 0.55 3.35
C PHE A 84 -17.76 1.44 4.39
N GLN A 85 -18.93 1.99 4.03
CA GLN A 85 -19.81 2.66 4.97
C GLN A 85 -20.76 1.61 5.57
N LEU A 86 -20.68 1.36 6.88
CA LEU A 86 -21.58 0.41 7.55
C LEU A 86 -22.89 1.08 7.95
N ASN A 87 -22.80 2.32 8.43
CA ASN A 87 -23.91 3.21 8.77
C ASN A 87 -23.41 4.66 8.83
N ALA A 88 -24.23 5.63 9.22
CA ALA A 88 -23.90 7.06 9.15
C ALA A 88 -22.55 7.45 9.78
N ASP A 89 -22.16 6.78 10.87
CA ASP A 89 -20.96 7.15 11.65
C ASP A 89 -19.86 6.07 11.60
N GLN A 90 -20.18 4.84 11.20
CA GLN A 90 -19.21 3.73 11.16
C GLN A 90 -18.74 3.42 9.74
N HIS A 91 -17.42 3.37 9.60
CA HIS A 91 -16.73 3.01 8.37
C HIS A 91 -15.76 1.87 8.67
N GLU A 92 -15.54 1.00 7.69
CA GLU A 92 -14.58 -0.10 7.79
C GLU A 92 -13.64 -0.07 6.59
N ILE A 93 -12.34 -0.21 6.84
CA ILE A 93 -11.35 -0.40 5.78
C ILE A 93 -10.98 -1.88 5.75
N ILE A 94 -11.31 -2.53 4.63
CA ILE A 94 -10.95 -3.93 4.39
C ILE A 94 -9.68 -3.94 3.53
N LYS A 95 -8.69 -4.73 3.94
CA LYS A 95 -7.44 -4.96 3.20
C LYS A 95 -7.17 -6.45 3.06
N SER A 96 -6.69 -6.87 1.90
CA SER A 96 -6.18 -8.22 1.72
C SER A 96 -4.69 -8.34 1.98
N ASP A 97 -4.21 -9.57 2.05
CA ASP A 97 -2.80 -9.85 1.79
C ASP A 97 -2.46 -9.61 0.31
N PRO A 98 -1.20 -9.25 -0.02
CA PRO A 98 -0.84 -8.92 -1.39
C PRO A 98 -0.70 -10.15 -2.29
N ALA A 99 -1.12 -9.99 -3.54
CA ALA A 99 -0.90 -10.95 -4.61
C ALA A 99 0.16 -10.45 -5.58
N LEU A 100 0.86 -11.39 -6.21
CA LEU A 100 1.83 -11.17 -7.27
C LEU A 100 1.15 -11.35 -8.63
N PHE A 101 1.13 -10.27 -9.40
CA PHE A 101 0.68 -10.22 -10.79
C PHE A 101 1.90 -10.23 -11.70
N THR A 102 1.96 -11.18 -12.62
CA THR A 102 3.04 -11.28 -13.61
C THR A 102 2.50 -11.01 -15.00
N LEU A 103 3.19 -10.17 -15.77
CA LEU A 103 2.84 -9.87 -17.14
C LEU A 103 4.07 -9.66 -18.01
N ASN A 104 3.93 -9.94 -19.31
CA ASN A 104 4.93 -9.64 -20.33
C ASN A 104 4.26 -8.80 -21.42
N GLY A 105 4.34 -7.48 -21.27
CA GLY A 105 3.59 -6.54 -22.09
C GLY A 105 4.43 -5.97 -23.24
N LYS A 106 3.75 -5.69 -24.36
CA LYS A 106 4.33 -5.12 -25.58
C LYS A 106 3.93 -3.66 -25.75
N ALA A 107 4.59 -2.99 -26.70
CA ALA A 107 4.26 -1.63 -27.09
C ALA A 107 2.81 -1.53 -27.60
N GLY A 108 2.08 -0.55 -27.09
CA GLY A 108 0.69 -0.29 -27.46
C GLY A 108 -0.33 -1.20 -26.76
N GLU A 109 0.11 -2.16 -25.94
CA GLU A 109 -0.80 -3.01 -25.19
C GLU A 109 -1.34 -2.31 -23.94
N VAL A 110 -2.59 -2.64 -23.62
CA VAL A 110 -3.22 -2.26 -22.35
C VAL A 110 -3.53 -3.54 -21.58
N VAL A 111 -2.92 -3.70 -20.42
CA VAL A 111 -3.12 -4.85 -19.52
C VAL A 111 -3.78 -4.38 -18.24
N ALA A 112 -4.97 -4.88 -17.92
CA ALA A 112 -5.67 -4.55 -16.69
C ALA A 112 -5.29 -5.51 -15.57
N LEU A 113 -5.11 -4.99 -14.36
CA LEU A 113 -5.21 -5.80 -13.14
C LEU A 113 -6.69 -5.95 -12.80
N ALA A 114 -7.15 -7.17 -12.57
CA ALA A 114 -8.54 -7.47 -12.33
C ALA A 114 -8.67 -8.50 -11.21
N PHE A 115 -9.85 -8.53 -10.61
CA PHE A 115 -10.24 -9.41 -9.53
C PHE A 115 -11.77 -9.50 -9.52
N GLU A 116 -12.31 -10.52 -8.85
CA GLU A 116 -13.75 -10.61 -8.64
C GLU A 116 -14.18 -9.52 -7.66
N LYS A 117 -15.05 -8.59 -8.06
CA LYS A 117 -15.44 -7.49 -7.16
C LYS A 117 -16.44 -7.97 -6.11
N PRO A 118 -16.23 -7.66 -4.81
CA PRO A 118 -17.16 -8.08 -3.78
C PRO A 118 -18.48 -7.30 -3.91
N ALA A 119 -19.60 -7.99 -3.72
CA ALA A 119 -20.93 -7.38 -3.78
C ALA A 119 -21.22 -6.48 -2.56
N ASP A 120 -20.68 -6.86 -1.39
CA ASP A 120 -20.92 -6.19 -0.12
C ASP A 120 -19.71 -6.33 0.83
N VAL A 121 -19.82 -5.74 2.02
CA VAL A 121 -18.76 -5.73 3.03
C VAL A 121 -18.39 -7.13 3.53
N GLU A 122 -19.35 -8.06 3.63
CA GLU A 122 -19.09 -9.41 4.12
C GLU A 122 -18.40 -10.26 3.04
N ALA A 123 -18.82 -10.13 1.78
CA ALA A 123 -18.12 -10.70 0.64
C ALA A 123 -16.69 -10.15 0.52
N ALA A 124 -16.51 -8.86 0.77
CA ALA A 124 -15.18 -8.23 0.77
C ALA A 124 -14.30 -8.78 1.90
N ARG A 125 -14.87 -8.97 3.10
CA ARG A 125 -14.16 -9.55 4.25
C ARG A 125 -13.70 -10.98 3.97
N GLU A 126 -14.54 -11.77 3.33
CA GLU A 126 -14.20 -13.15 2.99
C GLU A 126 -13.11 -13.21 1.90
N MET A 127 -13.29 -12.46 0.82
CA MET A 127 -12.30 -12.33 -0.24
C MET A 127 -10.95 -11.83 0.27
N ALA A 128 -10.93 -10.89 1.21
CA ALA A 128 -9.69 -10.35 1.75
C ALA A 128 -8.81 -11.40 2.44
N LYS A 129 -9.39 -12.49 2.95
CA LYS A 129 -8.65 -13.62 3.56
C LYS A 129 -7.88 -14.43 2.51
N HIS A 130 -8.42 -14.50 1.30
CA HIS A 130 -7.91 -15.31 0.19
C HIS A 130 -8.04 -14.51 -1.12
N PHE A 131 -7.27 -13.42 -1.21
CA PHE A 131 -7.37 -12.53 -2.35
C PHE A 131 -6.70 -13.14 -3.58
N ASP A 132 -7.50 -13.29 -4.62
CA ASP A 132 -7.08 -13.75 -5.94
C ASP A 132 -7.45 -12.70 -7.00
N GLY A 133 -6.58 -12.54 -7.99
CA GLY A 133 -6.79 -11.68 -9.15
C GLY A 133 -6.15 -12.25 -10.40
N TRP A 134 -6.18 -11.47 -11.47
CA TRP A 134 -5.50 -11.81 -12.73
C TRP A 134 -5.05 -10.54 -13.46
N THR A 135 -4.13 -10.70 -14.40
CA THR A 135 -3.87 -9.71 -15.43
C THR A 135 -4.69 -10.04 -16.67
N GLU A 136 -5.31 -9.06 -17.31
CA GLU A 136 -6.09 -9.23 -18.55
C GLU A 136 -5.56 -8.29 -19.64
N ASN A 137 -5.05 -8.84 -20.73
CA ASN A 137 -4.70 -8.04 -21.90
C ASN A 137 -5.99 -7.62 -22.62
N LEU A 138 -6.28 -6.31 -22.67
CA LEU A 138 -7.53 -5.79 -23.23
C LEU A 138 -7.61 -5.89 -24.76
N SER A 139 -6.49 -6.18 -25.44
CA SER A 139 -6.45 -6.39 -26.88
C SER A 139 -6.62 -7.86 -27.26
N SER A 140 -6.00 -8.79 -26.53
CA SER A 140 -6.06 -10.23 -26.83
C SER A 140 -7.10 -11.01 -26.02
N GLY A 141 -7.55 -10.46 -24.88
CA GLY A 141 -8.37 -11.17 -23.89
C GLY A 141 -7.59 -12.20 -23.07
N GLU A 142 -6.27 -12.27 -23.21
CA GLU A 142 -5.43 -13.21 -22.45
C GLU A 142 -5.47 -12.88 -20.96
N ARG A 143 -5.73 -13.91 -20.13
CA ARG A 143 -5.77 -13.80 -18.68
C ARG A 143 -4.70 -14.65 -18.03
N ILE A 144 -3.95 -14.07 -17.09
CA ILE A 144 -2.93 -14.75 -16.31
C ILE A 144 -3.27 -14.57 -14.83
N ALA A 145 -3.52 -15.68 -14.13
CA ALA A 145 -3.87 -15.66 -12.71
C ALA A 145 -2.69 -15.13 -11.85
N SER A 146 -3.02 -14.36 -10.82
CA SER A 146 -2.05 -13.96 -9.81
C SER A 146 -1.64 -15.13 -8.92
N THR A 147 -0.50 -15.01 -8.25
CA THR A 147 -0.06 -15.96 -7.22
C THR A 147 0.07 -15.26 -5.86
N PRO A 148 0.02 -15.99 -4.74
CA PRO A 148 0.30 -15.39 -3.44
C PRO A 148 1.70 -14.77 -3.40
N SER A 149 1.82 -13.54 -2.89
CA SER A 149 3.13 -12.87 -2.78
C SER A 149 4.01 -13.42 -1.64
N GLY A 150 3.40 -14.15 -0.69
CA GLY A 150 4.04 -14.56 0.56
C GLY A 150 4.16 -13.44 1.61
N LEU A 151 3.68 -12.23 1.30
CA LEU A 151 3.60 -11.12 2.24
C LEU A 151 2.26 -11.16 2.97
N ILE A 152 2.27 -10.74 4.24
CA ILE A 152 1.06 -10.57 5.05
C ILE A 152 0.94 -9.09 5.41
N LEU A 153 -0.20 -8.47 5.09
CA LEU A 153 -0.44 -7.05 5.36
C LEU A 153 -1.26 -6.82 6.64
N ASN A 154 -1.94 -7.85 7.14
CA ASN A 154 -3.05 -7.75 8.08
C ASN A 154 -2.70 -7.36 9.54
N GLN A 155 -1.48 -6.88 9.82
CA GLN A 155 -1.00 -6.62 11.18
C GLN A 155 0.01 -5.46 11.27
N GLY A 156 -0.08 -4.40 10.45
CA GLY A 156 0.69 -3.16 10.68
C GLY A 156 2.23 -3.27 10.69
N PHE A 157 2.78 -4.45 10.43
CA PHE A 157 4.19 -4.77 10.33
C PHE A 157 4.38 -5.55 9.04
N ILE A 158 5.25 -5.08 8.15
CA ILE A 158 5.77 -5.91 7.07
C ILE A 158 6.74 -6.90 7.74
N GLY A 159 6.20 -8.02 8.22
CA GLY A 159 6.93 -9.12 8.81
C GLY A 159 6.65 -10.39 8.02
N LEU A 160 7.71 -11.03 7.51
CA LEU A 160 7.64 -12.38 6.97
C LEU A 160 7.12 -13.31 8.08
N ALA A 161 5.96 -13.93 7.87
CA ALA A 161 5.39 -14.84 8.85
C ALA A 161 6.26 -16.08 8.97
N SER A 162 6.90 -16.26 10.13
CA SER A 162 7.48 -17.52 10.57
C SER A 162 6.82 -17.90 11.89
N THR A 163 5.85 -18.81 11.83
CA THR A 163 5.41 -19.64 12.97
C THR A 163 6.51 -20.69 13.26
N PRO A 164 6.73 -21.12 14.52
CA PRO A 164 5.74 -21.95 15.21
C PRO A 164 5.64 -21.82 16.76
N ALA A 165 4.47 -22.26 17.26
CA ALA A 165 4.17 -22.96 18.53
C ALA A 165 4.43 -22.29 19.90
N PRO A 166 3.40 -22.19 20.78
CA PRO A 166 3.58 -21.82 22.18
C PRO A 166 3.83 -23.06 23.05
N ALA A 167 4.98 -23.11 23.72
CA ALA A 167 5.17 -23.92 24.92
C ALA A 167 5.01 -22.99 26.14
N GLU A 168 4.12 -23.41 27.04
CA GLU A 168 3.89 -22.84 28.36
C GLU A 168 5.20 -22.69 29.14
N THR A 169 5.31 -21.64 29.97
CA THR A 169 5.55 -21.76 31.42
C THR A 169 5.42 -20.38 32.06
N ALA A 170 4.52 -20.29 33.03
CA ALA A 170 4.35 -19.15 33.92
C ALA A 170 5.56 -18.97 34.87
N SER A 171 5.95 -17.73 35.12
CA SER A 171 6.48 -17.32 36.43
C SER A 171 6.35 -15.82 36.64
N THR A 172 5.46 -15.49 37.56
CA THR A 172 5.30 -14.23 38.29
C THR A 172 6.47 -13.96 39.26
N ALA A 173 7.05 -12.75 39.22
CA ALA A 173 7.55 -11.95 40.36
C ALA A 173 8.12 -10.62 39.80
N SER A 174 7.42 -9.47 39.84
CA SER A 174 7.34 -8.50 40.95
C SER A 174 8.70 -8.12 41.57
N VAL A 175 9.24 -6.91 41.27
CA VAL A 175 9.46 -5.82 42.25
C VAL A 175 9.64 -4.44 41.58
N ALA A 176 9.28 -3.41 42.36
CA ALA A 176 9.07 -1.97 42.16
C ALA A 176 10.34 -1.10 41.85
N PRO A 177 10.19 0.23 41.57
CA PRO A 177 11.15 1.08 40.88
C PRO A 177 12.07 1.89 41.81
N GLU A 178 13.30 2.15 41.38
CA GLU A 178 14.20 3.14 41.98
C GLU A 178 14.79 4.10 40.92
N GLN A 179 14.51 5.38 41.14
CA GLN A 179 15.15 6.58 40.58
C GLN A 179 15.27 7.55 41.80
N PRO A 180 16.16 8.58 41.90
CA PRO A 180 16.97 9.27 40.89
C PRO A 180 18.45 9.58 41.23
N ALA A 181 19.26 9.91 40.21
CA ALA A 181 20.39 10.83 40.39
C ALA A 181 20.72 11.67 39.13
N ALA A 182 20.44 12.96 39.28
CA ALA A 182 20.92 14.20 38.65
C ALA A 182 22.16 14.26 37.70
N ARG A 183 21.94 15.04 36.61
CA ARG A 183 22.76 16.12 35.98
C ARG A 183 23.95 15.76 35.07
N SER A 184 23.89 16.21 33.81
CA SER A 184 24.58 17.41 33.28
C SER A 184 24.49 17.49 31.74
N SER A 185 24.33 18.70 31.21
CA SER A 185 24.30 19.02 29.77
C SER A 185 25.69 19.42 29.27
N THR A 186 26.19 18.80 28.20
CA THR A 186 27.22 19.35 27.28
C THR A 186 27.18 18.61 25.93
N ASP A 187 26.99 19.41 24.87
CA ASP A 187 27.42 19.30 23.47
C ASP A 187 27.52 17.94 22.72
N SER A 188 26.67 17.81 21.70
CA SER A 188 26.89 17.36 20.30
C SER A 188 27.73 16.11 19.93
N THR A 189 28.34 15.38 20.85
CA THR A 189 28.88 14.01 20.63
C THR A 189 27.98 12.93 21.25
N VAL A 190 27.00 13.36 22.05
CA VAL A 190 26.10 12.52 22.85
C VAL A 190 25.07 11.76 22.00
N THR A 191 24.72 12.23 20.80
CA THR A 191 23.64 11.60 20.01
C THR A 191 23.98 10.19 19.54
N THR A 192 25.24 9.93 19.20
CA THR A 192 25.68 8.59 18.78
C THR A 192 25.75 7.65 19.98
N ASP A 193 26.28 8.11 21.12
CA ASP A 193 26.35 7.32 22.36
C ASP A 193 24.97 7.04 22.96
N VAL A 194 24.05 8.00 22.93
CA VAL A 194 22.66 7.82 23.39
C VAL A 194 21.92 6.85 22.47
N LEU A 195 22.13 6.96 21.16
CA LEU A 195 21.53 6.05 20.19
C LEU A 195 22.08 4.62 20.38
N ASP A 196 23.37 4.47 20.62
CA ASP A 196 23.97 3.15 20.85
C ASP A 196 23.56 2.57 22.21
N ALA A 197 23.45 3.40 23.25
CA ALA A 197 22.86 3.00 24.53
C ALA A 197 21.40 2.54 24.37
N LEU A 198 20.60 3.26 23.57
CA LEU A 198 19.23 2.87 23.23
C LEU A 198 19.18 1.54 22.47
N LYS A 199 20.08 1.31 21.51
CA LYS A 199 20.17 0.03 20.79
C LYS A 199 20.55 -1.13 21.70
N THR A 200 21.49 -0.93 22.62
CA THR A 200 21.91 -1.96 23.58
C THR A 200 20.77 -2.28 24.55
N ASN A 201 20.11 -1.27 25.11
CA ASN A 201 18.95 -1.45 25.97
C ASN A 201 17.82 -2.17 25.22
N TRP A 202 17.59 -1.83 23.95
CA TRP A 202 16.61 -2.51 23.11
C TRP A 202 16.94 -3.98 22.92
N GLN A 203 18.20 -4.34 22.66
CA GLN A 203 18.63 -5.73 22.48
C GLN A 203 18.50 -6.56 23.77
N GLN A 204 18.70 -5.97 24.93
CA GLN A 204 18.57 -6.62 26.23
C GLN A 204 17.12 -6.74 26.72
N ALA A 205 16.23 -5.85 26.27
CA ALA A 205 14.82 -5.89 26.64
C ALA A 205 14.13 -7.18 26.17
N SER A 206 13.27 -7.73 27.02
CA SER A 206 12.43 -8.88 26.72
C SER A 206 11.35 -8.53 25.68
N PRO A 207 10.74 -9.55 25.03
CA PRO A 207 9.66 -9.31 24.09
C PRO A 207 8.46 -8.56 24.68
N GLU A 208 8.21 -8.71 25.97
CA GLU A 208 7.11 -8.05 26.68
C GLU A 208 7.41 -6.56 26.90
N GLU A 209 8.60 -6.23 27.41
CA GLU A 209 9.04 -4.84 27.61
C GLU A 209 9.10 -4.04 26.31
N ARG A 210 9.52 -4.69 25.21
CA ARG A 210 9.48 -4.08 23.87
C ARG A 210 8.05 -3.76 23.43
N ARG A 211 7.07 -4.59 23.77
CA ARG A 211 5.65 -4.33 23.44
C ARG A 211 5.10 -3.17 24.23
N GLU A 212 5.38 -3.09 25.52
CA GLU A 212 4.95 -1.96 26.35
C GLU A 212 5.56 -0.64 25.86
N PHE A 213 6.85 -0.65 25.50
CA PHE A 213 7.51 0.52 24.91
C PHE A 213 6.85 0.98 23.60
N LEU A 214 6.47 0.04 22.72
CA LEU A 214 5.76 0.37 21.47
C LEU A 214 4.35 0.91 21.72
N LEU A 215 3.64 0.40 22.73
CA LEU A 215 2.32 0.93 23.12
C LEU A 215 2.41 2.38 23.61
N TRP A 216 3.42 2.70 24.41
CA TRP A 216 3.65 4.07 24.88
C TRP A 216 3.87 5.07 23.73
N MET A 217 4.61 4.70 22.68
CA MET A 217 4.84 5.58 21.53
C MET A 217 3.57 5.86 20.69
N SER A 218 2.52 5.06 20.84
CA SER A 218 1.25 5.23 20.12
C SER A 218 0.23 6.08 20.87
N GLN A 219 0.60 6.62 22.03
CA GLN A 219 -0.25 7.44 22.90
C GLN A 219 -0.15 8.94 22.58
#